data_AF-A0A2G0WZ39-F1
#
_entry.id   AF-A0A2G0WZ39-F1
#
_cell.length_a   1.000
_cell.length_b   1.000
_cell.length_c   1.000
_cell.angle_alpha   90.00
_cell.angle_beta   90.00
_cell.angle_gamma   90.00
#
_symmetry.space_group_name_H-M   'P 1'
#
loop_
_entity.id
_entity.type
_entity.pdbx_description
1 polymer ?
#
loop_
_entity_poly.entity_id
_entity_poly.type
_entity_poly.pdbx_seq_one_letter_code
_entity_poly.pdbx_strand_id
1 'polypeptide(L)'
;MKRLRIGLPPLDQLSVDSPVTFAWLERGAVVAHGQASLAELGKTRQPLDCFLHPRDSLLTCLDLPPLPPSKTHAAVTCAAQALVLGPLEQMHVAHGPRGSDGRVQVGWVPKAGLARLAQVLSQAQLKLRGLYPAPYALPVGGAALEDGYGLNRDSLHLATVHPLGLPPLATPPLEPAQRWSGALPGWGLQARPSQPSGAGWGRALACVALAVALWTLGLNLYAARQADEGQRLKTQMSQQVRQAFPELPVVLNPLQQARQQLAARQGGTDTGPRFSALLQLVGNHLPFMVGSVEQLTFEQGRLNLALLAGSRQPAQPGDWQAALAQAGFAATRDEQGWSIGPAQPVENAEASDE
;
A
#
# COMPACT_ATOMS: atom_id res chain seq x y z
N MET A 1 11.96 28.14 30.05
CA MET A 1 12.66 27.00 30.67
C MET A 1 14.14 27.33 30.71
N LYS A 2 14.74 27.29 31.90
CA LYS A 2 16.17 27.53 32.12
C LYS A 2 16.96 26.30 31.63
N ARG A 3 18.04 26.48 30.88
CA ARG A 3 18.89 25.40 30.37
C ARG A 3 20.29 25.53 30.94
N LEU A 4 20.85 24.43 31.43
CA LEU A 4 22.23 24.38 31.89
C LEU A 4 23.11 23.87 30.74
N ARG A 5 24.20 24.59 30.46
CA ARG A 5 25.27 24.19 29.55
C ARG A 5 26.58 24.10 30.33
N ILE A 6 27.38 23.08 30.05
CA ILE A 6 28.70 22.94 30.70
C ILE A 6 29.77 22.56 29.68
N GLY A 7 30.99 23.07 29.89
CA GLY A 7 32.21 22.61 29.24
C GLY A 7 32.87 21.56 30.11
N LEU A 8 33.08 20.38 29.55
CA LEU A 8 33.75 19.27 30.24
C LEU A 8 35.27 19.46 30.19
N PRO A 9 36.01 19.05 31.24
CA PRO A 9 37.44 18.83 31.14
C PRO A 9 37.73 17.67 30.18
N PRO A 10 39.01 17.41 29.85
CA PRO A 10 39.41 16.21 29.14
C PRO A 10 38.77 14.95 29.77
N LEU A 11 38.17 14.10 28.94
CA LEU A 11 37.40 12.95 29.40
C LEU A 11 38.26 11.99 30.24
N ASP A 12 39.55 11.85 29.94
CA ASP A 12 40.50 11.04 30.71
C ASP A 12 40.72 11.55 32.16
N GLN A 13 40.51 12.85 32.39
CA GLN A 13 40.67 13.53 33.67
C GLN A 13 39.33 13.82 34.38
N LEU A 14 38.22 13.40 33.78
CA LEU A 14 36.89 13.68 34.30
C LEU A 14 36.61 12.95 35.62
N SER A 15 36.19 13.73 36.61
CA SER A 15 35.74 13.28 37.94
C SER A 15 34.55 14.11 38.41
N VAL A 16 33.89 13.68 39.49
CA VAL A 16 32.73 14.37 40.09
C VAL A 16 33.11 15.74 40.67
N ASP A 17 34.35 15.91 41.12
CA ASP A 17 34.86 17.15 41.70
C ASP A 17 35.57 18.04 40.68
N SER A 18 35.66 17.60 39.43
CA SER A 18 36.32 18.38 38.38
C SER A 18 35.64 19.73 38.19
N PRO A 19 36.40 20.85 38.18
CA PRO A 19 35.84 22.16 37.91
C PRO A 19 35.39 22.22 36.44
N VAL A 20 34.16 22.64 36.22
CA VAL A 20 33.57 22.86 34.89
C VAL A 20 33.12 24.30 34.76
N THR A 21 33.31 24.86 33.57
CA THR A 21 32.66 26.13 33.23
C THR A 21 31.21 25.85 32.89
N PHE A 22 30.28 26.59 33.50
CA PHE A 22 28.86 26.47 33.25
C PHE A 22 28.25 27.78 32.77
N ALA A 23 27.13 27.66 32.05
CA ALA A 23 26.27 28.76 31.69
C ALA A 23 24.80 28.36 31.81
N TRP A 24 24.01 29.24 32.40
CA TRP A 24 22.57 29.15 32.41
C TRP A 24 21.99 30.00 31.28
N LEU A 25 21.10 29.40 30.51
CA LEU A 25 20.42 30.06 29.40
C LEU A 25 18.93 30.17 29.65
N GLU A 26 18.36 31.31 29.28
CA GLU A 26 16.93 31.54 29.20
C GLU A 26 16.59 32.17 27.85
N ARG A 27 15.65 31.54 27.12
CA ARG A 27 15.24 31.97 25.77
C ARG A 27 16.42 32.16 24.79
N GLY A 28 17.51 31.42 24.99
CA GLY A 28 18.71 31.46 24.15
C GLY A 28 19.78 32.47 24.61
N ALA A 29 19.46 33.37 25.55
CA ALA A 29 20.42 34.31 26.12
C ALA A 29 21.08 33.73 27.38
N VAL A 30 22.35 34.05 27.60
CA VAL A 30 23.10 33.66 28.79
C VAL A 30 22.72 34.59 29.94
N VAL A 31 22.18 34.03 31.02
CA VAL A 31 21.72 34.78 32.20
C VAL A 31 22.68 34.68 33.38
N ALA A 32 23.49 33.62 33.44
CA ALA A 32 24.54 33.45 34.42
C ALA A 32 25.63 32.54 33.85
N HIS A 33 26.89 32.82 34.19
CA HIS A 33 28.02 31.98 33.84
C HIS A 33 29.01 31.93 35.01
N GLY A 34 29.81 30.87 35.08
CA GLY A 34 30.79 30.71 36.17
C GLY A 34 31.51 29.37 36.10
N GLN A 35 32.20 29.04 37.17
CA GLN A 35 32.83 27.74 37.37
C GLN A 35 32.25 27.07 38.61
N ALA A 36 32.03 25.76 38.53
CA ALA A 36 31.56 24.94 39.66
C ALA A 36 32.00 23.49 39.43
N SER A 37 31.99 22.67 40.48
CA SER A 37 32.16 21.22 40.33
C SER A 37 30.89 20.56 39.76
N LEU A 38 31.03 19.38 39.15
CA LEU A 38 29.88 18.58 38.71
C LEU A 38 28.99 18.17 39.90
N ALA A 39 29.59 17.89 41.06
CA ALA A 39 28.88 17.60 42.31
C ALA A 39 27.92 18.74 42.73
N GLU A 40 28.39 19.98 42.68
CA GLU A 40 27.60 21.15 43.05
C GLU A 40 26.45 21.39 42.07
N LEU A 41 26.72 21.26 40.77
CA LEU A 41 25.69 21.39 39.74
C LEU A 41 24.61 20.31 39.87
N GLY A 42 24.99 19.12 40.33
CA GLY A 42 24.12 17.98 40.65
C GLY A 42 22.96 18.32 41.58
N LYS A 43 23.18 19.22 42.53
CA LYS A 43 22.17 19.66 43.51
C LYS A 43 20.93 20.28 42.86
N THR A 44 21.10 20.89 41.68
CA THR A 44 19.99 21.54 40.96
C THR A 44 19.12 20.56 40.17
N ARG A 45 19.61 19.33 39.91
CA ARG A 45 18.93 18.27 39.13
C ARG A 45 18.38 18.70 37.77
N GLN A 46 18.93 19.77 37.18
CA GLN A 46 18.51 20.26 35.88
C GLN A 46 19.12 19.42 34.75
N PRO A 47 18.35 19.08 33.70
CA PRO A 47 18.91 18.47 32.51
C PRO A 47 19.84 19.44 31.80
N LEU A 48 21.01 18.95 31.40
CA LEU A 48 22.11 19.78 30.91
C LEU A 48 22.66 19.31 29.57
N ASP A 49 23.17 20.26 28.80
CA ASP A 49 23.88 20.02 27.55
C ASP A 49 25.39 20.11 27.82
N CYS A 50 26.12 19.04 27.53
CA CYS A 50 27.58 18.98 27.69
C CYS A 50 28.28 19.32 26.38
N PHE A 51 29.36 20.06 26.50
CA PHE A 51 30.31 20.31 25.43
C PHE A 51 31.64 19.68 25.82
N LEU A 52 32.20 18.85 24.95
CA LEU A 52 33.49 18.21 25.16
C LEU A 52 34.60 19.24 25.26
N HIS A 53 35.70 18.85 25.89
CA HIS A 53 36.94 19.59 25.80
C HIS A 53 37.45 19.61 24.34
N PRO A 54 38.13 20.68 23.87
CA PRO A 54 38.69 20.73 22.52
C PRO A 54 39.57 19.52 22.16
N ARG A 55 40.38 19.04 23.10
CA ARG A 55 41.22 17.82 22.97
C ARG A 55 40.42 16.56 22.60
N ASP A 56 39.19 16.43 23.10
CA ASP A 56 38.32 15.27 22.82
C ASP A 56 37.33 15.53 21.68
N SER A 57 37.34 16.74 21.12
CA SER A 57 36.44 17.18 20.07
C SER A 57 37.01 16.87 18.69
N LEU A 58 37.19 15.58 18.40
CA LEU A 58 37.70 15.13 17.10
C LEU A 58 36.62 15.33 16.03
N LEU A 59 36.86 16.30 15.16
CA LEU A 59 35.94 16.74 14.12
C LEU A 59 36.62 16.75 12.76
N THR A 60 35.91 16.28 11.74
CA THR A 60 36.32 16.39 10.34
C THR A 60 35.10 16.54 9.43
N CYS A 61 35.35 16.92 8.18
CA CYS A 61 34.35 17.02 7.16
C CYS A 61 34.61 15.99 6.06
N LEU A 62 33.58 15.26 5.66
CA LEU A 62 33.65 14.27 4.58
C LEU A 62 32.87 14.75 3.37
N ASP A 63 33.48 14.67 2.20
CA ASP A 63 32.77 14.81 0.93
C ASP A 63 32.12 13.48 0.57
N LEU A 64 30.79 13.42 0.65
CA LEU A 64 30.04 12.21 0.31
C LEU A 64 29.21 12.44 -0.97
N PRO A 65 29.21 11.45 -1.89
CA PRO A 65 28.33 11.49 -3.05
C PRO A 65 26.86 11.59 -2.61
N PRO A 66 25.95 12.00 -3.50
CA PRO A 66 24.52 12.01 -3.20
C PRO A 66 24.05 10.56 -2.94
N LEU A 67 23.88 10.23 -1.67
CA LEU A 67 23.44 8.92 -1.20
C LEU A 67 22.03 9.01 -0.62
N PRO A 68 21.21 7.95 -0.75
CA PRO A 68 19.99 7.83 0.03
C PRO A 68 20.30 7.96 1.53
N PRO A 69 19.43 8.59 2.34
CA PRO A 69 19.66 8.77 3.78
C PRO A 69 19.96 7.46 4.53
N SER A 70 19.42 6.34 4.05
CA SER A 70 19.67 5.01 4.61
C SER A 70 21.11 4.51 4.44
N LYS A 71 21.84 5.03 3.45
CA LYS A 71 23.23 4.63 3.15
C LYS A 71 24.28 5.60 3.70
N THR A 72 23.88 6.82 4.07
CA THR A 72 24.81 7.84 4.58
C THR A 72 25.57 7.36 5.81
N HIS A 73 24.89 6.70 6.76
CA HIS A 73 25.54 6.22 7.97
C HIS A 73 26.64 5.18 7.68
N ALA A 74 26.36 4.22 6.79
CA ALA A 74 27.33 3.22 6.38
C ALA A 74 28.53 3.83 5.64
N ALA A 75 28.26 4.80 4.74
CA ALA A 75 29.31 5.52 4.03
C ALA A 75 30.20 6.33 4.97
N VAL A 76 29.60 7.04 5.94
CA VAL A 76 30.33 7.75 6.99
C VAL A 76 31.20 6.79 7.79
N THR A 77 30.66 5.65 8.21
CA THR A 77 31.40 4.66 9.02
C THR A 77 32.60 4.11 8.24
N CYS A 78 32.40 3.79 6.96
CA CYS A 78 33.46 3.34 6.06
C CYS A 78 34.55 4.40 5.89
N ALA A 79 34.17 5.65 5.61
CA ALA A 79 35.13 6.73 5.45
C ALA A 79 35.86 7.09 6.76
N ALA A 80 35.16 7.05 7.90
CA ALA A 80 35.74 7.30 9.22
C ALA A 80 36.82 6.27 9.58
N GLN A 81 36.68 5.01 9.14
CA GLN A 81 37.68 3.95 9.37
C GLN A 81 39.09 4.35 8.89
N ALA A 82 39.19 5.14 7.81
CA ALA A 82 40.48 5.61 7.27
C ALA A 82 41.07 6.80 8.04
N LEU A 83 40.25 7.51 8.82
CA LEU A 83 40.64 8.74 9.53
C LEU A 83 40.86 8.51 11.03
N VAL A 84 40.20 7.52 11.61
CA VAL A 84 40.31 7.18 13.02
C VAL A 84 41.67 6.53 13.26
N LEU A 85 42.48 7.16 14.11
CA LEU A 85 43.73 6.60 14.60
C LEU A 85 43.44 5.62 15.74
N GLY A 86 43.22 4.35 15.39
CA GLY A 86 42.97 3.25 16.32
C GLY A 86 41.78 2.37 15.92
N PRO A 87 41.39 1.41 16.77
CA PRO A 87 40.28 0.50 16.48
C PRO A 87 38.95 1.25 16.46
N LEU A 88 38.23 1.23 15.32
CA LEU A 88 36.95 1.92 15.16
C LEU A 88 35.88 1.39 16.13
N GLU A 89 35.97 0.12 16.50
CA GLU A 89 35.07 -0.55 17.45
C GLU A 89 35.16 0.07 18.86
N GLN A 90 36.29 0.71 19.18
CA GLN A 90 36.49 1.43 20.44
C GLN A 90 36.05 2.90 20.36
N MET A 91 35.69 3.38 19.17
CA MET A 91 35.21 4.74 18.95
C MET A 91 33.70 4.75 18.76
N HIS A 92 33.08 5.82 19.24
CA HIS A 92 31.71 6.16 18.90
C HIS A 92 31.74 7.26 17.83
N VAL A 93 31.23 6.95 16.64
CA VAL A 93 31.17 7.89 15.51
C VAL A 93 29.75 8.44 15.40
N ALA A 94 29.65 9.76 15.24
CA ALA A 94 28.39 10.44 14.93
C ALA A 94 28.59 11.40 13.76
N HIS A 95 27.50 11.73 13.07
CA HIS A 95 27.54 12.65 11.95
C HIS A 95 26.31 13.55 11.88
N GLY A 96 26.51 14.71 11.27
CA GLY A 96 25.45 15.63 10.91
C GLY A 96 24.72 15.25 9.62
N PRO A 97 23.72 16.06 9.22
CA PRO A 97 23.12 15.95 7.91
C PRO A 97 24.14 16.30 6.82
N ARG A 98 23.87 15.86 5.59
CA ARG A 98 24.62 16.29 4.40
C ARG A 98 24.21 17.71 4.05
N GLY A 99 25.20 18.61 4.00
CA GLY A 99 25.03 19.98 3.54
C GLY A 99 24.68 20.05 2.05
N SER A 100 24.24 21.22 1.61
CA SER A 100 23.98 21.50 0.18
C SER A 100 25.25 21.44 -0.67
N ASP A 101 26.40 21.72 -0.06
CA ASP A 101 27.75 21.56 -0.61
C ASP A 101 28.21 20.10 -0.71
N GLY A 102 27.41 19.16 -0.21
CA GLY A 102 27.71 17.73 -0.22
C GLY A 102 28.62 17.26 0.90
N ARG A 103 29.00 18.16 1.78
CA ARG A 103 29.84 17.89 2.95
C ARG A 103 29.01 17.33 4.09
N VAL A 104 29.61 16.41 4.84
CA VAL A 104 29.04 15.82 6.06
C VAL A 104 30.01 16.04 7.20
N GLN A 105 29.57 16.75 8.24
CA GLN A 105 30.34 16.81 9.49
C GLN A 105 30.33 15.43 10.15
N VAL A 106 31.51 14.96 10.52
CA VAL A 106 31.70 13.75 11.30
C VAL A 106 32.53 14.08 12.53
N GLY A 107 32.21 13.43 13.64
CA GLY A 107 33.05 13.43 14.82
C GLY A 107 33.07 12.07 15.48
N TRP A 108 34.11 11.82 16.26
CA TRP A 108 34.24 10.59 17.02
C TRP A 108 34.86 10.81 18.39
N VAL A 109 34.53 9.92 19.32
CA VAL A 109 35.00 9.97 20.70
C VAL A 109 35.26 8.56 21.22
N PRO A 110 36.29 8.33 22.05
CA PRO A 110 36.52 7.02 22.64
C PRO A 110 35.35 6.56 23.52
N LYS A 111 34.89 5.32 23.33
CA LYS A 111 33.81 4.72 24.14
C LYS A 111 34.16 4.68 25.63
N ALA A 112 35.45 4.51 25.97
CA ALA A 112 35.93 4.55 27.35
C ALA A 112 35.67 5.92 28.03
N GLY A 113 35.89 7.02 27.29
CA GLY A 113 35.60 8.37 27.77
C GLY A 113 34.09 8.59 27.98
N LEU A 114 33.25 8.07 27.08
CA LEU A 114 31.79 8.10 27.23
C LEU A 114 31.30 7.28 28.44
N ALA A 115 31.89 6.11 28.69
CA ALA A 115 31.57 5.29 29.85
C ALA A 115 31.92 6.01 31.17
N ARG A 116 33.10 6.64 31.23
CA ARG A 116 33.51 7.48 32.37
C ARG A 116 32.57 8.66 32.57
N LEU A 117 32.20 9.36 31.50
CA LEU A 117 31.22 10.46 31.56
C LEU A 117 29.88 9.96 32.13
N ALA A 118 29.36 8.83 31.64
CA ALA A 118 28.12 8.26 32.14
C ALA A 118 28.19 7.91 33.64
N GLN A 119 29.31 7.34 34.08
CA GLN A 119 29.56 7.03 35.49
C GLN A 119 29.59 8.30 36.36
N VAL A 120 30.35 9.32 35.96
CA VAL A 120 30.47 10.58 36.71
C VAL A 120 29.13 11.31 36.78
N LEU A 121 28.38 11.39 35.67
CA LEU A 121 27.06 12.00 35.66
C LEU A 121 26.05 11.25 36.54
N SER A 122 26.12 9.91 36.57
CA SER A 122 25.31 9.09 37.47
C SER A 122 25.63 9.36 38.94
N GLN A 123 26.92 9.47 39.29
CA GLN A 123 27.36 9.77 40.66
C GLN A 123 26.93 11.19 41.09
N ALA A 124 27.04 12.17 40.20
CA ALA A 124 26.61 13.54 40.43
C ALA A 124 25.09 13.76 40.32
N GLN A 125 24.30 12.71 40.04
CA GLN A 125 22.83 12.79 39.83
C GLN A 125 22.42 13.77 38.70
N LEU A 126 23.26 13.90 37.67
CA LEU A 126 23.04 14.80 36.54
C LEU A 126 22.38 14.07 35.36
N LYS A 127 21.40 14.72 34.73
CA LYS A 127 20.73 14.18 33.54
C LYS A 127 21.29 14.81 32.27
N LEU A 128 22.00 14.01 31.48
CA LEU A 128 22.48 14.41 30.17
C LEU A 128 21.31 14.60 29.19
N ARG A 129 21.19 15.78 28.59
CA ARG A 129 20.28 16.05 27.48
C ARG A 129 20.98 15.85 26.13
N GLY A 130 22.20 16.34 26.01
CA GLY A 130 23.01 16.11 24.82
C GLY A 130 24.51 16.30 25.06
N LEU A 131 25.31 15.68 24.20
CA LEU A 131 26.76 15.76 24.21
C LEU A 131 27.25 16.22 22.83
N TYR A 132 28.02 17.30 22.81
CA TYR A 132 28.48 17.93 21.58
C TYR A 132 29.98 18.23 21.64
N PRO A 133 30.68 18.26 20.49
CA PRO A 133 32.02 18.83 20.41
C PRO A 133 32.08 20.30 20.88
N ALA A 134 33.23 20.74 21.39
CA ALA A 134 33.44 22.06 21.97
C ALA A 134 32.93 23.24 21.10
N PRO A 135 33.22 23.28 19.78
CA PRO A 135 32.80 24.41 18.94
C PRO A 135 31.28 24.64 18.85
N TYR A 136 30.46 23.61 19.12
CA TYR A 136 29.00 23.74 19.04
C TYR A 136 28.38 24.54 20.19
N ALA A 137 29.17 24.91 21.21
CA ALA A 137 28.75 25.91 22.18
C ALA A 137 28.59 27.29 21.52
N LEU A 138 29.48 27.61 20.57
CA LEU A 138 29.61 28.92 19.93
C LEU A 138 28.38 29.25 19.07
N PRO A 139 28.00 30.53 18.93
CA PRO A 139 27.09 30.95 17.88
C PRO A 139 27.70 30.71 16.49
N VAL A 140 26.84 30.63 15.47
CA VAL A 140 27.28 30.49 14.07
C VAL A 140 28.07 31.73 13.65
N GLY A 141 29.21 31.50 12.98
CA GLY A 141 30.22 32.51 12.66
C GLY A 141 31.14 32.85 13.83
N GLY A 142 30.95 32.23 15.00
CA GLY A 142 31.74 32.50 16.20
C GLY A 142 33.05 31.73 16.24
N ALA A 143 34.06 32.36 16.84
CA ALA A 143 35.34 31.75 17.16
C ALA A 143 35.66 31.91 18.65
N ALA A 144 36.52 31.03 19.19
CA ALA A 144 37.03 31.13 20.55
C ALA A 144 38.39 30.46 20.69
N LEU A 145 39.13 30.82 21.74
CA LEU A 145 40.35 30.14 22.16
C LEU A 145 40.09 29.47 23.51
N GLU A 146 40.35 28.17 23.62
CA GLU A 146 40.15 27.39 24.84
C GLU A 146 41.33 26.43 25.01
N ASP A 147 42.08 26.58 26.11
CA ASP A 147 43.25 25.75 26.45
C ASP A 147 44.28 25.59 25.32
N GLY A 148 44.51 26.68 24.56
CA GLY A 148 45.42 26.70 23.41
C GLY A 148 44.83 26.17 22.11
N TYR A 149 43.61 25.65 22.11
CA TYR A 149 42.89 25.23 20.92
C TYR A 149 42.05 26.36 20.34
N GLY A 150 42.13 26.55 19.03
CA GLY A 150 41.23 27.45 18.30
C GLY A 150 39.93 26.72 17.96
N LEU A 151 38.79 27.31 18.30
CA LEU A 151 37.47 26.80 17.97
C LEU A 151 36.82 27.73 16.96
N ASN A 152 36.26 27.17 15.89
CA ASN A 152 35.49 27.94 14.92
C ASN A 152 34.20 27.21 14.56
N ARG A 153 33.11 27.97 14.39
CA ARG A 153 31.82 27.45 13.99
C ARG A 153 31.32 28.16 12.75
N ASP A 154 31.53 27.56 11.59
CA ASP A 154 31.14 28.14 10.30
C ASP A 154 29.62 28.09 10.04
N SER A 155 28.94 27.05 10.51
CA SER A 155 27.49 26.88 10.31
C SER A 155 26.80 26.16 11.47
N LEU A 156 25.49 25.92 11.35
CA LEU A 156 24.74 25.14 12.34
C LEU A 156 25.35 23.73 12.52
N HIS A 157 25.86 23.14 11.43
CA HIS A 157 26.35 21.76 11.39
C HIS A 157 27.86 21.65 11.19
N LEU A 158 28.52 22.66 10.62
CA LEU A 158 29.96 22.65 10.35
C LEU A 158 30.72 23.43 11.42
N ALA A 159 31.76 22.81 11.95
CA ALA A 159 32.66 23.41 12.91
C ALA A 159 34.04 22.74 12.89
N THR A 160 35.05 23.48 13.33
CA THR A 160 36.44 23.04 13.32
C THR A 160 37.11 23.27 14.67
N VAL A 161 38.06 22.39 14.98
CA VAL A 161 38.98 22.54 16.10
C VAL A 161 40.38 22.62 15.53
N HIS A 162 41.11 23.66 15.90
CA HIS A 162 42.48 23.93 15.49
C HIS A 162 43.41 23.65 16.68
N PRO A 163 44.28 22.64 16.61
CA PRO A 163 45.11 22.22 17.75
C PRO A 163 46.20 23.22 18.13
N LEU A 164 46.51 24.20 17.26
CA LEU A 164 47.57 25.19 17.44
C LEU A 164 47.01 26.62 17.57
N GLY A 165 45.84 26.77 18.19
CA GLY A 165 45.16 28.05 18.34
C GLY A 165 44.36 28.48 17.11
N LEU A 166 43.88 29.73 17.11
CA LEU A 166 43.09 30.27 16.01
C LEU A 166 43.97 30.55 14.78
N PRO A 167 43.50 30.22 13.56
CA PRO A 167 44.24 30.55 12.35
C PRO A 167 44.35 32.07 12.16
N PRO A 168 45.37 32.58 11.45
CA PRO A 168 45.61 34.03 11.30
C PRO A 168 44.46 34.81 10.65
N LEU A 169 43.63 34.14 9.85
CA LEU A 169 42.46 34.70 9.16
C LEU A 169 41.14 34.41 9.90
N ALA A 170 41.20 33.94 11.14
CA ALA A 170 40.01 33.60 11.92
C ALA A 170 39.19 34.85 12.29
N THR A 171 37.90 34.64 12.46
CA THR A 171 37.04 35.58 13.19
C THR A 171 37.65 35.88 14.56
N PRO A 172 37.60 37.12 15.05
CA PRO A 172 38.07 37.44 16.40
C PRO A 172 37.34 36.58 17.45
N PRO A 173 38.05 36.13 18.50
CA PRO A 173 37.46 35.31 19.53
C PRO A 173 36.35 36.07 20.26
N LEU A 174 35.26 35.37 20.54
CA LEU A 174 34.14 35.89 21.31
C LEU A 174 34.46 35.95 22.81
N GLU A 175 33.74 36.82 23.51
CA GLU A 175 33.77 36.88 24.97
C GLU A 175 33.35 35.53 25.60
N PRO A 176 33.96 35.11 26.71
CA PRO A 176 33.74 33.78 27.31
C PRO A 176 32.26 33.49 27.65
N ALA A 177 31.49 34.51 28.01
CA ALA A 177 30.06 34.35 28.28
C ALA A 177 29.24 34.12 27.01
N GLN A 178 29.54 34.86 25.93
CA GLN A 178 28.80 34.78 24.66
C GLN A 178 29.02 33.46 23.92
N ARG A 179 30.15 32.81 24.20
CA ARG A 179 30.52 31.48 23.69
C ARG A 179 29.46 30.41 23.94
N TRP A 180 28.56 30.60 24.91
CA TRP A 180 27.55 29.62 25.30
C TRP A 180 26.20 29.82 24.62
N SER A 181 26.03 30.81 23.75
CA SER A 181 24.73 31.19 23.17
C SER A 181 24.34 30.42 21.91
N GLY A 182 25.19 29.51 21.42
CA GLY A 182 25.00 28.82 20.14
C GLY A 182 23.76 27.94 20.05
N ALA A 183 23.14 27.89 18.87
CA ALA A 183 22.08 26.92 18.59
C ALA A 183 22.65 25.50 18.60
N LEU A 184 21.93 24.52 19.15
CA LEU A 184 22.39 23.12 19.14
C LEU A 184 22.08 22.48 17.78
N PRO A 185 23.00 21.69 17.20
CA PRO A 185 22.69 20.88 16.04
C PRO A 185 21.73 19.73 16.40
N GLY A 186 21.05 19.18 15.40
CA GLY A 186 20.16 18.02 15.55
C GLY A 186 20.88 16.67 15.73
N TRP A 187 22.22 16.67 15.80
CA TRP A 187 23.07 15.49 15.97
C TRP A 187 24.07 15.74 17.12
N GLY A 188 24.62 14.69 17.71
CA GLY A 188 25.61 14.79 18.80
C GLY A 188 26.36 13.48 19.03
N LEU A 189 27.31 13.49 19.97
CA LEU A 189 28.18 12.36 20.32
C LEU A 189 27.64 11.52 21.50
N GLN A 190 26.38 11.72 21.87
CA GLN A 190 25.73 10.87 22.85
C GLN A 190 25.55 9.46 22.27
N ALA A 191 26.11 8.45 22.92
CA ALA A 191 25.99 7.04 22.52
C ALA A 191 24.58 6.44 22.69
N ARG A 192 23.54 7.27 22.72
CA ARG A 192 22.18 6.78 22.57
C ARG A 192 22.03 6.40 21.09
N PRO A 193 21.48 5.22 20.75
CA PRO A 193 21.08 4.98 19.37
C PRO A 193 20.23 6.17 18.96
N SER A 194 20.66 6.85 17.90
CA SER A 194 19.90 7.95 17.29
C SER A 194 18.49 7.44 17.13
N GLN A 195 17.60 7.78 18.06
CA GLN A 195 16.19 7.61 17.81
C GLN A 195 15.98 8.52 16.60
N PRO A 196 15.59 7.97 15.42
CA PRO A 196 15.25 8.81 14.30
C PRO A 196 14.30 9.84 14.85
N SER A 197 14.64 11.12 14.71
CA SER A 197 13.88 12.24 15.24
C SER A 197 12.42 11.98 14.89
N GLY A 198 11.68 11.52 15.89
CA GLY A 198 10.34 11.02 15.73
C GLY A 198 9.48 12.23 15.47
N ALA A 199 9.32 12.59 14.20
CA ALA A 199 8.06 13.17 13.77
C ALA A 199 7.01 12.16 14.24
N GLY A 200 6.31 12.49 15.33
CA GLY A 200 5.45 11.56 16.03
C GLY A 200 4.53 10.87 15.05
N TRP A 201 4.48 9.54 15.10
CA TRP A 201 3.64 8.69 14.26
C TRP A 201 2.17 9.13 14.28
N GLY A 202 1.75 9.96 15.24
CA GLY A 202 0.42 10.56 15.30
C GLY A 202 -0.03 11.24 14.00
N ARG A 203 0.85 11.92 13.25
CA ARG A 203 0.44 12.50 11.94
C ARG A 203 0.22 11.44 10.88
N ALA A 204 1.07 10.40 10.84
CA ALA A 204 0.91 9.28 9.93
C ALA A 204 -0.35 8.45 10.25
N LEU A 205 -0.59 8.15 11.53
CA LEU A 205 -1.78 7.45 12.00
C LEU A 205 -3.06 8.26 11.75
N ALA A 206 -3.02 9.59 11.92
CA ALA A 206 -4.14 10.47 11.58
C ALA A 206 -4.43 10.44 10.07
N CYS A 207 -3.41 10.48 9.21
CA CYS A 207 -3.59 10.35 7.76
C CYS A 207 -4.17 8.99 7.37
N VAL A 208 -3.71 7.89 7.98
CA VAL A 208 -4.26 6.55 7.74
C VAL A 208 -5.72 6.46 8.18
N ALA A 209 -6.05 6.97 9.38
CA ALA A 209 -7.43 6.98 9.86
C ALA A 209 -8.36 7.81 8.96
N LEU A 210 -7.89 8.97 8.48
CA LEU A 210 -8.64 9.83 7.57
C LEU A 210 -8.84 9.14 6.20
N ALA A 211 -7.81 8.47 5.68
CA ALA A 211 -7.91 7.69 4.44
C ALA A 211 -8.94 6.56 4.57
N VAL A 212 -8.94 5.80 5.67
CA VAL A 212 -9.92 4.74 5.94
C VAL A 212 -11.34 5.31 6.07
N ALA A 213 -11.51 6.45 6.75
CA ALA A 213 -12.80 7.12 6.88
C ALA A 213 -13.36 7.57 5.51
N LEU A 214 -12.52 8.19 4.67
CA LEU A 214 -12.89 8.56 3.30
C LEU A 214 -13.27 7.34 2.45
N TRP A 215 -12.50 6.25 2.57
CA TRP A 215 -12.75 5.02 1.82
C TRP A 215 -14.06 4.34 2.23
N THR A 216 -14.29 4.19 3.53
CA THR A 216 -15.53 3.61 4.08
C THR A 216 -16.75 4.44 3.72
N LEU A 217 -16.65 5.77 3.78
CA LEU A 217 -17.72 6.68 3.35
C LEU A 217 -18.01 6.53 1.85
N GLY A 218 -16.97 6.47 1.03
CA GLY A 218 -17.09 6.24 -0.42
C GLY A 218 -17.76 4.90 -0.76
N LEU A 219 -17.37 3.81 -0.08
CA LEU A 219 -17.99 2.50 -0.25
C LEU A 219 -19.47 2.52 0.12
N ASN A 220 -19.82 3.20 1.21
CA ASN A 220 -21.21 3.23 1.69
C ASN A 220 -22.11 4.07 0.77
N LEU A 221 -21.60 5.20 0.27
CA LEU A 221 -22.27 6.01 -0.77
C LEU A 221 -22.44 5.23 -2.08
N TYR A 222 -21.44 4.45 -2.48
CA TYR A 222 -21.51 3.63 -3.68
C TYR A 222 -22.53 2.50 -3.55
N ALA A 223 -22.56 1.81 -2.40
CA ALA A 223 -23.55 0.78 -2.10
C ALA A 223 -24.98 1.35 -2.09
N ALA A 224 -25.18 2.55 -1.53
CA ALA A 224 -26.46 3.24 -1.56
C ALA A 224 -26.91 3.59 -2.99
N ARG A 225 -26.00 4.09 -3.84
CA ARG A 225 -26.29 4.35 -5.26
C ARG A 225 -26.69 3.08 -6.01
N GLN A 226 -25.98 1.98 -5.80
CA GLN A 226 -26.34 0.70 -6.43
C GLN A 226 -27.70 0.18 -5.96
N ALA A 227 -28.04 0.35 -4.68
CA ALA A 227 -29.34 -0.02 -4.15
C ALA A 227 -30.47 0.79 -4.80
N ASP A 228 -30.28 2.10 -4.96
CA ASP A 228 -31.23 2.98 -5.62
C ASP A 228 -31.40 2.64 -7.11
N GLU A 229 -30.31 2.34 -7.82
CA GLU A 229 -30.34 1.86 -9.21
C GLU A 229 -31.11 0.54 -9.35
N GLY A 230 -30.85 -0.42 -8.45
CA GLY A 230 -31.56 -1.69 -8.41
C GLY A 230 -33.07 -1.54 -8.14
N GLN A 231 -33.45 -0.58 -7.30
CA GLN A 231 -34.86 -0.33 -6.97
C GLN A 231 -35.59 0.43 -8.08
N ARG A 232 -34.90 1.34 -8.79
CA ARG A 232 -35.42 2.01 -10.00
C ARG A 232 -35.64 1.01 -11.14
N LEU A 233 -34.71 0.08 -11.34
CA LEU A 233 -34.87 -0.97 -12.35
C LEU A 233 -36.05 -1.88 -12.04
N LYS A 234 -36.20 -2.31 -10.77
CA LYS A 234 -37.36 -3.11 -10.33
C LYS A 234 -38.68 -2.40 -10.51
N THR A 235 -38.75 -1.10 -10.19
CA THR A 235 -39.98 -0.32 -10.38
C THR A 235 -40.32 -0.15 -11.86
N GLN A 236 -39.34 0.14 -12.72
CA GLN A 236 -39.55 0.19 -14.18
C GLN A 236 -40.00 -1.15 -14.77
N MET A 237 -39.39 -2.26 -14.37
CA MET A 237 -39.80 -3.61 -14.80
C MET A 237 -41.22 -3.95 -14.35
N SER A 238 -41.58 -3.59 -13.10
CA SER A 238 -42.94 -3.82 -12.59
C SER A 238 -44.00 -3.02 -13.35
N GLN A 239 -43.67 -1.79 -13.76
CA GLN A 239 -44.56 -0.93 -14.54
C GLN A 239 -44.74 -1.45 -15.97
N GLN A 240 -43.67 -1.88 -16.63
CA GLN A 240 -43.75 -2.47 -17.97
C GLN A 240 -44.54 -3.79 -17.97
N VAL A 241 -44.37 -4.63 -16.94
CA VAL A 241 -45.16 -5.87 -16.81
C VAL A 241 -46.63 -5.59 -16.54
N ARG A 242 -46.96 -4.60 -15.70
CA ARG A 242 -48.35 -4.16 -15.48
C ARG A 242 -49.00 -3.58 -16.73
N GLN A 243 -48.24 -2.87 -17.56
CA GLN A 243 -48.74 -2.32 -18.83
C GLN A 243 -49.00 -3.42 -19.88
N ALA A 244 -48.20 -4.50 -19.88
CA ALA A 244 -48.38 -5.62 -20.80
C ALA A 244 -49.44 -6.65 -20.36
N PHE A 245 -49.79 -6.70 -19.06
CA PHE A 245 -50.74 -7.66 -18.49
C PHE A 245 -51.71 -6.97 -17.49
N PRO A 246 -52.77 -6.29 -17.98
CA PRO A 246 -53.67 -5.49 -17.15
C PRO A 246 -54.62 -6.28 -16.22
N GLU A 247 -54.69 -7.61 -16.33
CA GLU A 247 -55.70 -8.46 -15.65
C GLU A 247 -55.22 -9.12 -14.32
N LEU A 248 -54.14 -8.67 -13.66
CA LEU A 248 -53.58 -9.33 -12.46
C LEU A 248 -53.46 -8.41 -11.22
N PRO A 249 -54.09 -8.74 -10.06
CA PRO A 249 -54.23 -7.77 -8.97
C PRO A 249 -53.05 -7.68 -7.97
N VAL A 250 -52.14 -8.65 -7.82
CA VAL A 250 -50.97 -8.50 -6.91
C VAL A 250 -49.75 -9.25 -7.42
N VAL A 251 -48.63 -8.54 -7.63
CA VAL A 251 -47.38 -9.06 -8.21
C VAL A 251 -46.31 -9.14 -7.12
N LEU A 252 -46.03 -10.34 -6.60
CA LEU A 252 -44.98 -10.59 -5.60
C LEU A 252 -43.62 -10.93 -6.26
N ASN A 253 -43.62 -11.39 -7.52
CA ASN A 253 -42.39 -11.69 -8.29
C ASN A 253 -42.66 -11.66 -9.82
N PRO A 254 -42.45 -10.52 -10.51
CA PRO A 254 -42.90 -10.31 -11.90
C PRO A 254 -42.21 -11.23 -12.91
N LEU A 255 -40.92 -11.54 -12.72
CA LEU A 255 -40.16 -12.36 -13.66
C LEU A 255 -40.53 -13.84 -13.61
N GLN A 256 -40.89 -14.34 -12.42
CA GLN A 256 -41.35 -15.72 -12.29
C GLN A 256 -42.76 -15.87 -12.88
N GLN A 257 -43.64 -14.89 -12.68
CA GLN A 257 -44.97 -14.88 -13.29
C GLN A 257 -44.89 -14.74 -14.82
N ALA A 258 -44.01 -13.90 -15.36
CA ALA A 258 -43.80 -13.79 -16.81
C ALA A 258 -43.27 -15.09 -17.41
N ARG A 259 -42.29 -15.75 -16.77
CA ARG A 259 -41.80 -17.07 -17.20
C ARG A 259 -42.86 -18.15 -17.12
N GLN A 260 -43.67 -18.15 -16.08
CA GLN A 260 -44.78 -19.10 -15.92
C GLN A 260 -45.86 -18.89 -16.98
N GLN A 261 -46.17 -17.65 -17.36
CA GLN A 261 -47.15 -17.39 -18.42
C GLN A 261 -46.60 -17.67 -19.83
N LEU A 262 -45.31 -17.41 -20.08
CA LEU A 262 -44.67 -17.81 -21.32
C LEU A 262 -44.64 -19.34 -21.45
N ALA A 263 -44.28 -20.04 -20.37
CA ALA A 263 -44.31 -21.49 -20.29
C ALA A 263 -45.74 -22.05 -20.44
N ALA A 264 -46.75 -21.40 -19.85
CA ALA A 264 -48.15 -21.79 -19.99
C ALA A 264 -48.66 -21.58 -21.43
N ARG A 265 -48.22 -20.53 -22.14
CA ARG A 265 -48.55 -20.33 -23.55
C ARG A 265 -47.80 -21.28 -24.48
N GLN A 266 -46.56 -21.66 -24.16
CA GLN A 266 -45.79 -22.66 -24.90
C GLN A 266 -46.28 -24.10 -24.63
N GLY A 267 -46.84 -24.35 -23.45
CA GLY A 267 -47.49 -25.62 -23.09
C GLY A 267 -48.87 -25.82 -23.71
N GLY A 268 -49.43 -24.82 -24.41
CA GLY A 268 -50.68 -24.93 -25.17
C GLY A 268 -50.54 -25.57 -26.55
N THR A 269 -49.32 -25.90 -26.99
CA THR A 269 -49.06 -26.69 -28.21
C THR A 269 -48.33 -27.97 -27.84
N ASP A 270 -49.11 -29.03 -27.65
CA ASP A 270 -48.73 -30.38 -27.25
C ASP A 270 -48.02 -31.14 -28.41
N THR A 271 -46.97 -30.55 -28.97
CA THR A 271 -46.23 -31.07 -30.14
C THR A 271 -44.93 -31.77 -29.79
N GLY A 272 -44.32 -31.49 -28.63
CA GLY A 272 -43.03 -32.06 -28.21
C GLY A 272 -42.98 -33.60 -28.08
N PRO A 273 -43.91 -34.25 -27.34
CA PRO A 273 -43.90 -35.70 -27.19
C PRO A 273 -44.34 -36.44 -28.48
N ARG A 274 -45.24 -35.84 -29.28
CA ARG A 274 -45.67 -36.43 -30.56
C ARG A 274 -44.61 -36.33 -31.66
N PHE A 275 -43.92 -35.21 -31.74
CA PHE A 275 -42.82 -35.00 -32.70
C PHE A 275 -41.66 -35.96 -32.44
N SER A 276 -41.24 -36.10 -31.18
CA SER A 276 -40.16 -37.01 -30.79
C SER A 276 -40.52 -38.49 -31.04
N ALA A 277 -41.76 -38.89 -30.76
CA ALA A 277 -42.24 -40.25 -31.08
C ALA A 277 -42.25 -40.53 -32.59
N LEU A 278 -42.72 -39.58 -33.41
CA LEU A 278 -42.71 -39.71 -34.88
C LEU A 278 -41.29 -39.72 -35.46
N LEU A 279 -40.39 -38.90 -34.94
CA LEU A 279 -38.97 -38.91 -35.33
C LEU A 279 -38.30 -40.25 -35.02
N GLN A 280 -38.53 -40.82 -33.84
CA GLN A 280 -37.98 -42.12 -33.46
C GLN A 280 -38.54 -43.25 -34.32
N LEU A 281 -39.84 -43.22 -34.60
CA LEU A 281 -40.50 -44.18 -35.50
C LEU A 281 -39.88 -44.14 -36.90
N VAL A 282 -39.69 -42.93 -37.44
CA VAL A 282 -39.08 -42.75 -38.76
C VAL A 282 -37.62 -43.20 -38.77
N GLY A 283 -36.85 -42.85 -37.74
CA GLY A 283 -35.46 -43.27 -37.62
C GLY A 283 -35.28 -44.79 -37.56
N ASN A 284 -36.20 -45.50 -36.88
CA ASN A 284 -36.13 -46.95 -36.74
C ASN A 284 -36.59 -47.71 -38.00
N HIS A 285 -37.59 -47.19 -38.71
CA HIS A 285 -38.24 -47.93 -39.80
C HIS A 285 -37.85 -47.46 -41.21
N LEU A 286 -37.17 -46.32 -41.34
CA LEU A 286 -36.79 -45.75 -42.64
C LEU A 286 -35.27 -45.46 -42.73
N PRO A 287 -34.39 -46.48 -42.59
CA PRO A 287 -32.94 -46.28 -42.58
C PRO A 287 -32.38 -45.72 -43.89
N PHE A 288 -33.11 -45.82 -45.00
CA PHE A 288 -32.70 -45.26 -46.29
C PHE A 288 -32.76 -43.73 -46.34
N MET A 289 -33.52 -43.09 -45.45
CA MET A 289 -33.61 -41.62 -45.39
C MET A 289 -32.48 -40.99 -44.56
N VAL A 290 -31.71 -41.79 -43.82
CA VAL A 290 -30.59 -41.32 -42.99
C VAL A 290 -29.53 -40.66 -43.89
N GLY A 291 -29.28 -39.37 -43.65
CA GLY A 291 -28.33 -38.57 -44.43
C GLY A 291 -28.84 -38.02 -45.76
N SER A 292 -30.13 -38.23 -46.10
CA SER A 292 -30.74 -37.76 -47.36
C SER A 292 -31.91 -36.79 -47.15
N VAL A 293 -32.16 -36.32 -45.92
CA VAL A 293 -33.22 -35.36 -45.59
C VAL A 293 -32.69 -33.94 -45.76
N GLU A 294 -33.34 -33.14 -46.61
CA GLU A 294 -33.01 -31.73 -46.85
C GLU A 294 -33.80 -30.81 -45.92
N GLN A 295 -35.09 -31.09 -45.73
CA GLN A 295 -35.97 -30.31 -44.88
C GLN A 295 -36.93 -31.22 -44.10
N LEU A 296 -37.16 -30.86 -42.84
CA LEU A 296 -38.08 -31.54 -41.95
C LEU A 296 -39.01 -30.53 -41.31
N THR A 297 -40.31 -30.67 -41.56
CA THR A 297 -41.34 -29.75 -41.07
C THR A 297 -42.40 -30.55 -40.32
N PHE A 298 -42.75 -30.12 -39.11
CA PHE A 298 -43.80 -30.74 -38.32
C PHE A 298 -44.96 -29.77 -38.13
N GLU A 299 -46.08 -30.06 -38.80
CA GLU A 299 -47.28 -29.23 -38.76
C GLU A 299 -48.50 -30.11 -38.53
N GLN A 300 -49.42 -29.64 -37.68
CA GLN A 300 -50.73 -30.28 -37.46
C GLN A 300 -50.67 -31.79 -37.12
N GLY A 301 -49.60 -32.25 -36.46
CA GLY A 301 -49.43 -33.66 -36.09
C GLY A 301 -48.91 -34.58 -37.19
N ARG A 302 -48.46 -34.02 -38.32
CA ARG A 302 -47.83 -34.74 -39.44
C ARG A 302 -46.39 -34.30 -39.63
N LEU A 303 -45.53 -35.26 -39.93
CA LEU A 303 -44.12 -35.04 -40.24
C LEU A 303 -43.95 -35.04 -41.76
N ASN A 304 -43.57 -33.89 -42.31
CA ASN A 304 -43.26 -33.71 -43.72
C ASN A 304 -41.74 -33.71 -43.90
N LEU A 305 -41.26 -34.56 -44.80
CA LEU A 305 -39.84 -34.81 -45.08
C LEU A 305 -39.57 -34.54 -46.56
N ALA A 306 -38.77 -33.52 -46.85
CA ALA A 306 -38.23 -33.29 -48.20
C ALA A 306 -36.87 -33.98 -48.30
N LEU A 307 -36.69 -34.81 -49.33
CA LEU A 307 -35.43 -35.52 -49.59
C LEU A 307 -34.59 -34.74 -50.59
N LEU A 308 -33.27 -34.79 -50.40
CA LEU A 308 -32.29 -34.16 -51.29
C LEU A 308 -32.39 -34.74 -52.71
N ALA A 309 -32.32 -33.87 -53.73
CA ALA A 309 -32.36 -34.30 -55.13
C ALA A 309 -31.25 -35.33 -55.44
N GLY A 310 -31.64 -36.55 -55.83
CA GLY A 310 -30.73 -37.67 -56.07
C GLY A 310 -30.65 -38.74 -54.97
N SER A 311 -31.49 -38.64 -53.93
CA SER A 311 -31.59 -39.69 -52.88
C SER A 311 -32.01 -41.06 -53.44
N ARG A 312 -31.47 -42.16 -52.88
CA ARG A 312 -31.83 -43.53 -53.28
C ARG A 312 -33.29 -43.83 -52.94
N GLN A 313 -34.07 -44.20 -53.95
CA GLN A 313 -35.45 -44.63 -53.79
C GLN A 313 -35.50 -46.10 -53.30
N PRO A 314 -36.39 -46.46 -52.36
CA PRO A 314 -36.64 -47.86 -52.05
C PRO A 314 -37.34 -48.53 -53.24
N ALA A 315 -36.84 -49.70 -53.66
CA ALA A 315 -37.30 -50.40 -54.87
C ALA A 315 -38.65 -51.12 -54.71
N GLN A 316 -39.18 -51.31 -53.49
CA GLN A 316 -40.51 -51.87 -53.25
C GLN A 316 -41.20 -51.23 -52.02
N PRO A 317 -42.51 -50.93 -52.09
CA PRO A 317 -43.25 -50.24 -51.03
C PRO A 317 -43.74 -51.11 -49.84
N GLY A 318 -43.46 -52.42 -49.80
CA GLY A 318 -44.17 -53.33 -48.87
C GLY A 318 -43.76 -53.30 -47.39
N ASP A 319 -42.46 -53.50 -47.09
CA ASP A 319 -42.06 -53.92 -45.73
C ASP A 319 -42.14 -52.80 -44.68
N TRP A 320 -41.78 -51.57 -45.06
CA TRP A 320 -41.77 -50.44 -44.14
C TRP A 320 -43.16 -49.81 -43.96
N GLN A 321 -44.03 -49.88 -44.98
CA GLN A 321 -45.44 -49.43 -44.86
C GLN A 321 -46.23 -50.31 -43.90
N ALA A 322 -46.01 -51.64 -43.93
CA ALA A 322 -46.63 -52.57 -42.98
C ALA A 322 -46.18 -52.31 -41.53
N ALA A 323 -44.90 -51.99 -41.31
CA ALA A 323 -44.37 -51.65 -40.00
C ALA A 323 -44.95 -50.33 -39.44
N LEU A 324 -45.12 -49.31 -40.28
CA LEU A 324 -45.78 -48.06 -39.89
C LEU A 324 -47.27 -48.26 -39.59
N ALA A 325 -47.97 -49.08 -40.38
CA ALA A 325 -49.37 -49.39 -40.16
C ALA A 325 -49.60 -50.12 -38.82
N GLN A 326 -48.71 -51.03 -38.43
CA GLN A 326 -48.76 -51.69 -37.10
C GLN A 326 -48.56 -50.70 -35.94
N ALA A 327 -47.83 -49.61 -36.16
CA ALA A 327 -47.65 -48.54 -35.20
C ALA A 327 -48.77 -47.47 -35.25
N GLY A 328 -49.78 -47.63 -36.11
CA GLY A 328 -50.93 -46.72 -36.24
C GLY A 328 -50.65 -45.49 -37.12
N PHE A 329 -49.60 -45.51 -37.94
CA PHE A 329 -49.21 -44.39 -38.80
C PHE A 329 -49.26 -44.78 -40.29
N ALA A 330 -49.64 -43.84 -41.15
CA ALA A 330 -49.61 -43.96 -42.60
C ALA A 330 -48.59 -42.98 -43.19
N ALA A 331 -47.89 -43.43 -44.21
CA ALA A 331 -46.97 -42.60 -44.98
C ALA A 331 -47.50 -42.47 -46.41
N THR A 332 -47.74 -41.23 -46.84
CA THR A 332 -48.12 -40.91 -48.21
C THR A 332 -47.01 -40.10 -48.86
N ARG A 333 -46.79 -40.35 -50.15
CA ARG A 333 -45.83 -39.60 -50.96
C ARG A 333 -46.59 -38.57 -51.79
N ASP A 334 -46.12 -37.34 -51.74
CA ASP A 334 -46.57 -36.25 -52.61
C ASP A 334 -45.46 -35.89 -53.62
N GLU A 335 -45.76 -35.03 -54.59
CA GLU A 335 -44.85 -34.59 -55.64
C GLU A 335 -43.56 -33.94 -55.08
N GLN A 336 -43.58 -33.45 -53.83
CA GLN A 336 -42.49 -32.70 -53.20
C GLN A 336 -41.82 -33.40 -52.01
N GLY A 337 -42.27 -34.60 -51.58
CA GLY A 337 -41.68 -35.29 -50.43
C GLY A 337 -42.53 -36.40 -49.80
N TRP A 338 -42.16 -36.83 -48.60
CA TRP A 338 -42.90 -37.81 -47.80
C TRP A 338 -43.67 -37.12 -46.68
N SER A 339 -44.93 -37.49 -46.48
CA SER A 339 -45.73 -37.05 -45.33
C SER A 339 -46.15 -38.25 -44.49
N ILE A 340 -45.90 -38.19 -43.18
CA ILE A 340 -46.15 -39.28 -42.23
C ILE A 340 -47.07 -38.76 -41.12
N GLY A 341 -48.21 -39.43 -40.92
CA GLY A 341 -49.24 -39.04 -39.97
C GLY A 341 -50.05 -40.23 -39.45
N PRO A 342 -50.96 -40.03 -38.48
CA PRO A 342 -51.81 -41.11 -37.98
C PRO A 342 -52.66 -41.71 -39.11
N ALA A 343 -52.76 -43.04 -39.17
CA ALA A 343 -53.53 -43.75 -40.18
C ALA A 343 -55.03 -43.44 -40.00
N GLN A 344 -55.65 -42.78 -40.98
CA GLN A 344 -57.11 -42.66 -41.04
C GLN A 344 -57.69 -43.98 -41.58
N PRO A 345 -58.84 -44.46 -41.06
CA PRO A 345 -59.53 -45.60 -41.64
C PRO A 345 -59.94 -45.27 -43.07
N VAL A 346 -59.65 -46.16 -44.01
CA VAL A 346 -60.12 -46.08 -45.40
C VAL A 346 -61.64 -46.25 -45.39
N GLU A 347 -62.38 -45.17 -45.57
CA GLU A 347 -63.81 -45.20 -45.84
C GLU A 347 -63.99 -45.46 -47.35
N ASN A 348 -64.29 -46.71 -47.69
CA ASN A 348 -64.74 -47.10 -49.04
C ASN A 348 -66.08 -46.43 -49.34
N ALA A 349 -66.17 -45.74 -50.46
CA ALA A 349 -67.39 -45.64 -51.25
C ALA A 349 -67.02 -45.71 -52.73
N GLU A 350 -67.33 -46.85 -53.33
CA GLU A 350 -67.33 -47.11 -54.76
C GLU A 350 -68.44 -46.32 -55.48
N ALA A 351 -68.11 -45.86 -56.69
CA ALA A 351 -68.90 -45.82 -57.93
C ALA A 351 -70.38 -45.38 -57.93
N SER A 352 -70.66 -44.41 -58.80
CA SER A 352 -71.77 -44.52 -59.76
C SER A 352 -71.49 -43.68 -61.01
N ASP A 353 -71.43 -44.37 -62.15
CA ASP A 353 -71.67 -43.86 -63.51
C ASP A 353 -73.00 -43.07 -63.55
N GLU A 354 -72.96 -41.88 -64.16
CA GLU A 354 -73.75 -41.39 -65.32
C GLU A 354 -73.82 -39.86 -65.34
#